data_AF-A0A1V3PM62-F1
#
_entry.id   AF-A0A1V3PM62-F1
#
_cell.length_a   1.000
_cell.length_b   1.000
_cell.length_c   1.000
_cell.angle_alpha   90.00
_cell.angle_beta   90.00
_cell.angle_gamma   90.00
#
_symmetry.space_group_name_H-M   'P 1'
#
loop_
_entity.id
_entity.type
_entity.pdbx_description
1 polymer ?
#
loop_
_entity_poly.entity_id
_entity_poly.type
_entity_poly.pdbx_seq_one_letter_code
_entity_poly.pdbx_strand_id
1 'polypeptide(L)'
;MHVVRDFILREYARNTLEATERAEDARRRMTPAEIITLIVYLTALIVSHLWLPHLQSSAPRVLVALLPLPPIVLIVTLSVRRVLALDELQRRIELVALSVVAVSTWLCCLTCWLLQHAGMSMPSLSLGFLAMMALYGVARRWAQRHYA
;
A
#
# COMPACT_ATOMS: atom_id res chain seq x y z
N MET A 1 41.07 -34.36 -6.69
CA MET A 1 40.10 -33.66 -7.57
C MET A 1 38.69 -33.54 -6.99
N HIS A 2 38.22 -34.44 -6.10
CA HIS A 2 36.87 -34.36 -5.52
C HIS A 2 36.67 -33.18 -4.56
N VAL A 3 37.66 -32.86 -3.71
CA VAL A 3 37.56 -31.76 -2.72
C VAL A 3 37.37 -30.39 -3.36
N VAL A 4 38.04 -30.13 -4.49
CA VAL A 4 37.93 -28.84 -5.21
C VAL A 4 36.55 -28.69 -5.84
N ARG A 5 35.99 -29.79 -6.37
CA ARG A 5 34.64 -29.81 -6.94
C ARG A 5 33.59 -29.53 -5.88
N ASP A 6 33.69 -30.16 -4.72
CA ASP A 6 32.72 -30.00 -3.64
C ASP A 6 32.78 -28.59 -3.03
N PHE A 7 33.98 -27.99 -2.97
CA PHE A 7 34.15 -26.59 -2.58
C PHE A 7 33.47 -25.64 -3.57
N ILE A 8 33.70 -25.80 -4.87
CA ILE A 8 33.09 -24.95 -5.92
C ILE A 8 31.56 -25.09 -5.90
N LEU A 9 31.03 -26.30 -5.75
CA LEU A 9 29.58 -26.53 -5.70
C LEU A 9 28.94 -25.89 -4.45
N ARG A 10 29.59 -25.96 -3.29
CA ARG A 10 29.10 -25.30 -2.06
C ARG A 10 29.13 -23.78 -2.20
N GLU A 11 30.18 -23.24 -2.79
CA GLU A 11 30.31 -21.80 -3.02
C GLU A 11 29.25 -21.29 -4.00
N TYR A 12 29.02 -22.04 -5.08
CA TYR A 12 28.00 -21.72 -6.08
C TYR A 12 26.58 -21.82 -5.51
N ALA A 13 26.30 -22.86 -4.71
CA ALA A 13 25.01 -23.03 -4.02
C ALA A 13 24.76 -21.86 -3.05
N ARG A 14 25.77 -21.45 -2.27
CA ARG A 14 25.64 -20.31 -1.37
C ARG A 14 25.38 -19.01 -2.11
N ASN A 15 26.16 -18.71 -3.15
CA ASN A 15 25.98 -17.47 -3.93
C ASN A 15 24.65 -17.42 -4.68
N THR A 16 24.15 -18.56 -5.16
CA THR A 16 22.84 -18.63 -5.82
C THR A 16 21.70 -18.43 -4.82
N LEU A 17 21.80 -19.02 -3.62
CA LEU A 17 20.84 -18.80 -2.53
C LEU A 17 20.81 -17.33 -2.09
N GLU A 18 21.98 -16.72 -1.86
CA GLU A 18 22.08 -15.30 -1.50
C GLU A 18 21.53 -14.38 -2.61
N ALA A 19 21.77 -14.72 -3.89
CA ALA A 19 21.23 -13.96 -5.01
C ALA A 19 19.71 -14.07 -5.08
N THR A 20 19.13 -15.25 -4.80
CA THR A 20 17.68 -15.44 -4.74
C THR A 20 17.04 -14.72 -3.56
N GLU A 21 17.63 -14.77 -2.36
CA GLU A 21 17.14 -14.05 -1.18
C GLU A 21 17.18 -12.53 -1.40
N ARG A 22 18.27 -11.99 -1.99
CA ARG A 22 18.36 -10.57 -2.32
C ARG A 22 17.34 -10.15 -3.38
N ALA A 23 17.06 -10.99 -4.36
CA ALA A 23 16.05 -10.73 -5.38
C ALA A 23 14.62 -10.75 -4.81
N GLU A 24 14.33 -11.69 -3.90
CA GLU A 24 13.07 -11.74 -3.16
C GLU A 24 12.91 -10.54 -2.22
N ASP A 25 13.94 -10.17 -1.49
CA ASP A 25 13.94 -8.98 -0.62
C ASP A 25 13.77 -7.69 -1.42
N ALA A 26 14.42 -7.59 -2.58
CA ALA A 26 14.25 -6.46 -3.49
C ALA A 26 12.82 -6.39 -4.06
N ARG A 27 12.17 -7.54 -4.34
CA ARG A 27 10.74 -7.62 -4.73
C ARG A 27 9.79 -7.28 -3.58
N ARG A 28 10.14 -7.65 -2.34
CA ARG A 28 9.33 -7.41 -1.14
C ARG A 28 9.37 -5.97 -0.67
N ARG A 29 10.49 -5.27 -0.87
CA ARG A 29 10.65 -3.87 -0.48
C ARG A 29 9.71 -2.97 -1.29
N MET A 30 9.10 -2.02 -0.59
CA MET A 30 8.32 -0.95 -1.21
C MET A 30 9.25 -0.20 -2.15
N THR A 31 8.87 -0.10 -3.41
CA THR A 31 9.74 0.57 -4.39
C THR A 31 9.90 2.03 -3.96
N PRO A 32 11.08 2.66 -4.16
CA PRO A 32 11.24 4.08 -3.86
C PRO A 32 10.20 4.93 -4.59
N ALA A 33 9.72 4.48 -5.76
CA ALA A 33 8.61 5.10 -6.48
C ALA A 33 7.28 5.10 -5.69
N GLU A 34 6.92 4.00 -5.00
CA GLU A 34 5.73 3.95 -4.15
C GLU A 34 5.84 4.91 -2.96
N ILE A 35 7.03 4.99 -2.34
CA ILE A 35 7.29 5.92 -1.22
C ILE A 35 7.22 7.37 -1.69
N ILE A 36 7.84 7.69 -2.83
CA ILE A 36 7.79 9.03 -3.42
C ILE A 36 6.34 9.39 -3.76
N THR A 37 5.59 8.47 -4.38
CA THR A 37 4.17 8.68 -4.70
C THR A 37 3.34 8.93 -3.46
N LEU A 38 3.62 8.21 -2.37
CA LEU A 38 2.97 8.41 -1.08
C LEU A 38 3.25 9.82 -0.50
N ILE A 39 4.51 10.28 -0.57
CA ILE A 39 4.89 11.63 -0.14
C ILE A 39 4.19 12.69 -0.99
N VAL A 40 4.12 12.48 -2.31
CA VAL A 40 3.40 13.36 -3.24
C VAL A 40 1.91 13.42 -2.89
N TYR A 41 1.29 12.26 -2.61
CA TYR A 41 -0.10 12.18 -2.15
C TYR A 41 -0.33 12.99 -0.87
N LEU A 42 0.50 12.77 0.16
CA LEU A 42 0.36 13.48 1.44
C LEU A 42 0.53 15.00 1.25
N THR A 43 1.50 15.41 0.43
CA THR A 43 1.73 16.82 0.09
C THR A 43 0.51 17.40 -0.63
N ALA A 44 -0.02 16.71 -1.64
CA ALA A 44 -1.20 17.14 -2.38
C ALA A 44 -2.44 17.27 -1.47
N LEU A 45 -2.60 16.37 -0.51
CA LEU A 45 -3.70 16.39 0.46
C LEU A 45 -3.59 17.60 1.41
N ILE A 46 -2.39 17.88 1.93
CA ILE A 46 -2.14 19.05 2.79
C ILE A 46 -2.39 20.34 2.01
N VAL A 47 -1.82 20.46 0.80
CA VAL A 47 -2.02 21.64 -0.06
C VAL A 47 -3.49 21.83 -0.38
N SER A 48 -4.20 20.76 -0.75
CA SER A 48 -5.64 20.79 -1.00
C SER A 48 -6.39 21.35 0.21
N HIS A 49 -6.17 20.78 1.40
CA HIS A 49 -6.88 21.19 2.60
C HIS A 49 -6.60 22.64 3.03
N LEU A 50 -5.35 23.12 2.88
CA LEU A 50 -4.98 24.49 3.22
C LEU A 50 -5.53 25.52 2.23
N TRP A 51 -5.65 25.16 0.94
CA TRP A 51 -6.10 26.09 -0.09
C TRP A 51 -7.62 26.14 -0.28
N LEU A 52 -8.34 25.06 0.03
CA LEU A 52 -9.80 25.00 -0.11
C LEU A 52 -10.56 26.16 0.56
N PRO A 53 -10.19 26.63 1.77
CA PRO A 53 -10.85 27.76 2.43
C PRO A 53 -10.69 29.10 1.70
N HIS A 54 -9.66 29.25 0.88
CA HIS A 54 -9.33 30.51 0.19
C HIS A 54 -9.99 30.63 -1.20
N LEU A 55 -10.64 29.55 -1.67
CA LEU A 55 -11.27 29.50 -2.99
C LEU A 55 -12.76 29.80 -2.89
N GLN A 56 -13.17 30.98 -3.39
CA GLN A 56 -14.57 31.38 -3.41
C GLN A 56 -15.35 30.85 -4.62
N SER A 57 -14.67 30.60 -5.75
CA SER A 57 -15.31 30.09 -6.97
C SER A 57 -15.34 28.55 -7.02
N SER A 58 -16.42 28.00 -7.57
CA SER A 58 -16.70 26.56 -7.57
C SER A 58 -15.70 25.74 -8.41
N ALA A 59 -15.31 26.25 -9.59
CA ALA A 59 -14.42 25.54 -10.51
C ALA A 59 -13.01 25.24 -9.95
N PRO A 60 -12.23 26.22 -9.45
CA PRO A 60 -10.92 25.92 -8.88
C PRO A 60 -11.01 25.11 -7.59
N ARG A 61 -12.10 25.24 -6.83
CA ARG A 61 -12.33 24.45 -5.63
C ARG A 61 -12.48 22.97 -5.93
N VAL A 62 -13.15 22.61 -7.02
CA VAL A 62 -13.24 21.21 -7.49
C VAL A 62 -11.87 20.70 -7.93
N LEU A 63 -11.11 21.48 -8.70
CA LEU A 63 -9.76 21.06 -9.15
C LEU A 63 -8.82 20.79 -7.97
N VAL A 64 -8.82 21.67 -6.97
CA VAL A 64 -7.99 21.50 -5.77
C VAL A 64 -8.47 20.34 -4.90
N ALA A 65 -9.77 20.08 -4.83
CA ALA A 65 -10.32 18.91 -4.13
C ALA A 65 -9.97 17.57 -4.80
N LEU A 66 -9.80 17.55 -6.13
CA LEU A 66 -9.43 16.35 -6.90
C LEU A 66 -7.91 16.14 -7.02
N LEU A 67 -7.10 17.13 -6.63
CA LEU A 67 -5.63 17.08 -6.65
C LEU A 67 -4.99 15.81 -6.04
N PRO A 68 -5.50 15.22 -4.92
CA PRO A 68 -4.92 14.00 -4.37
C PRO A 68 -5.31 12.71 -5.11
N LEU A 69 -6.25 12.75 -6.07
CA LEU A 69 -6.68 11.55 -6.80
C LEU A 69 -5.63 10.96 -7.74
N PRO A 70 -4.92 11.74 -8.58
CA PRO A 70 -3.91 11.18 -9.48
C PRO A 70 -2.79 10.42 -8.72
N PRO A 71 -2.24 10.94 -7.60
CA PRO A 71 -1.31 10.18 -6.77
C PRO A 71 -1.89 8.85 -6.23
N ILE A 72 -3.17 8.82 -5.84
CA ILE A 72 -3.85 7.59 -5.39
C ILE A 72 -3.90 6.56 -6.53
N VAL A 73 -4.28 6.97 -7.74
CA VAL A 73 -4.33 6.06 -8.89
C VAL A 73 -2.95 5.49 -9.20
N LEU A 74 -1.91 6.32 -9.09
CA LEU A 74 -0.54 5.89 -9.33
C LEU A 74 -0.08 4.87 -8.28
N ILE A 75 -0.31 5.11 -6.98
CA ILE A 75 0.13 4.17 -5.94
C ILE A 75 -0.60 2.82 -6.06
N VAL A 76 -1.90 2.83 -6.37
CA VAL A 76 -2.67 1.60 -6.63
C VAL A 76 -2.08 0.85 -7.82
N THR A 77 -1.79 1.54 -8.92
CA THR A 77 -1.22 0.92 -10.13
C THR A 77 0.15 0.30 -9.85
N LEU A 78 1.02 1.00 -9.12
CA LEU A 78 2.33 0.49 -8.72
C LEU A 78 2.21 -0.74 -7.81
N SER A 79 1.32 -0.69 -6.82
CA SER A 79 1.11 -1.80 -5.90
C SER A 79 0.49 -3.02 -6.60
N VAL A 80 -0.43 -2.84 -7.55
CA VAL A 80 -0.97 -3.95 -8.36
C VAL A 80 0.15 -4.59 -9.19
N ARG A 81 0.98 -3.79 -9.86
CA ARG A 81 2.14 -4.30 -10.62
C ARG A 81 3.11 -5.06 -9.72
N ARG A 82 3.38 -4.55 -8.51
CA ARG A 82 4.21 -5.21 -7.50
C ARG A 82 3.64 -6.56 -7.09
N VAL A 83 2.36 -6.62 -6.74
CA VAL A 83 1.67 -7.85 -6.32
C VAL A 83 1.63 -8.89 -7.43
N LEU A 84 1.42 -8.48 -8.68
CA LEU A 84 1.47 -9.38 -9.84
C LEU A 84 2.87 -9.93 -10.12
N ALA A 85 3.90 -9.21 -9.66
CA ALA A 85 5.29 -9.64 -9.71
C ALA A 85 5.73 -10.32 -8.40
N LEU A 86 4.84 -10.89 -7.58
CA LEU A 86 5.23 -11.73 -6.45
C LEU A 86 5.19 -13.21 -6.84
N ASP A 87 5.86 -14.06 -6.05
CA ASP A 87 5.62 -15.51 -6.10
C ASP A 87 4.18 -15.85 -5.68
N GLU A 88 3.76 -17.10 -5.88
CA GLU A 88 2.38 -17.52 -5.60
C GLU A 88 1.98 -17.35 -4.12
N LEU A 89 2.88 -17.70 -3.19
CA LEU A 89 2.61 -17.67 -1.75
C LEU A 89 2.51 -16.23 -1.24
N GLN A 90 3.44 -15.37 -1.61
CA GLN A 90 3.46 -13.94 -1.29
C GLN A 90 2.28 -13.22 -1.94
N ARG A 91 1.97 -13.53 -3.21
CA ARG A 91 0.79 -12.98 -3.89
C ARG A 91 -0.49 -13.35 -3.15
N ARG A 92 -0.62 -14.59 -2.67
CA ARG A 92 -1.77 -15.03 -1.87
C ARG A 92 -1.88 -14.26 -0.55
N ILE A 93 -0.77 -14.08 0.17
CA ILE A 93 -0.74 -13.29 1.41
C ILE A 93 -1.20 -11.85 1.14
N GLU A 94 -0.68 -11.21 0.08
CA GLU A 94 -1.05 -9.83 -0.27
C GLU A 94 -2.53 -9.72 -0.66
N LEU A 95 -3.05 -10.65 -1.46
CA LEU A 95 -4.46 -10.63 -1.88
C LEU A 95 -5.41 -10.83 -0.69
N VAL A 96 -5.08 -11.71 0.26
CA VAL A 96 -5.87 -11.90 1.49
C VAL A 96 -5.83 -10.62 2.34
N ALA A 97 -4.65 -10.03 2.53
CA ALA A 97 -4.50 -8.79 3.28
C ALA A 97 -5.30 -7.64 2.64
N LEU A 98 -5.20 -7.46 1.31
CA LEU A 98 -5.95 -6.45 0.57
C LEU A 98 -7.46 -6.70 0.65
N SER A 99 -7.91 -7.95 0.61
CA SER A 99 -9.32 -8.30 0.75
C SER A 99 -9.87 -7.92 2.12
N VAL A 100 -9.13 -8.25 3.19
CA VAL A 100 -9.49 -7.85 4.56
C VAL A 100 -9.58 -6.34 4.67
N VAL A 101 -8.57 -5.61 4.18
CA VAL A 101 -8.57 -4.14 4.21
C VAL A 101 -9.73 -3.56 3.41
N ALA A 102 -10.02 -4.08 2.21
CA ALA A 102 -11.10 -3.59 1.37
C ALA A 102 -12.47 -3.76 2.04
N VAL A 103 -12.75 -4.95 2.57
CA VAL A 103 -14.02 -5.24 3.28
C VAL A 103 -14.16 -4.38 4.52
N SER A 104 -13.12 -4.29 5.35
CA SER A 104 -13.15 -3.46 6.56
C SER A 104 -13.29 -1.96 6.24
N THR A 105 -12.63 -1.48 5.18
CA THR A 105 -12.75 -0.09 4.73
C THR A 105 -14.17 0.21 4.27
N TRP A 106 -14.75 -0.67 3.45
CA TRP A 106 -16.13 -0.53 2.99
C TRP A 106 -17.12 -0.51 4.17
N LEU A 107 -16.96 -1.43 5.12
CA LEU A 107 -17.78 -1.49 6.32
C LEU A 107 -17.66 -0.21 7.17
N CYS A 108 -16.44 0.32 7.32
CA CYS A 108 -16.20 1.58 8.03
C CYS A 108 -16.87 2.77 7.32
N CYS A 109 -16.69 2.90 6.00
CA CYS A 109 -17.35 3.92 5.19
C CYS A 109 -18.89 3.85 5.31
N LEU A 110 -19.46 2.65 5.21
CA LEU A 110 -20.89 2.43 5.36
C LEU A 110 -21.37 2.83 6.76
N THR A 111 -20.61 2.45 7.80
CA THR A 111 -20.91 2.82 9.19
C THR A 111 -20.91 4.34 9.37
N CYS A 112 -19.88 5.03 8.87
CA CYS A 112 -19.81 6.49 8.92
C CYS A 112 -20.98 7.13 8.17
N TRP A 113 -21.34 6.61 6.99
CA TRP A 113 -22.46 7.13 6.20
C TRP A 113 -23.81 6.94 6.92
N LEU A 114 -24.04 5.79 7.55
CA LEU A 114 -25.24 5.53 8.36
C LEU A 114 -25.31 6.45 9.58
N LEU A 115 -24.20 6.64 10.30
CA LEU A 115 -24.16 7.52 11.46
C LEU A 115 -24.36 8.99 11.09
N GLN A 116 -23.88 9.43 9.92
CA GLN A 116 -24.19 10.76 9.37
C GLN A 116 -25.69 10.93 9.10
N HIS A 117 -26.36 9.91 8.55
CA HIS A 117 -27.81 9.94 8.35
C HIS A 117 -28.59 9.96 9.68
N ALA A 118 -28.02 9.40 10.74
CA ALA A 118 -28.56 9.48 12.09
C ALA A 118 -28.28 10.82 12.80
N GLY A 119 -27.61 11.78 12.13
CA GLY A 119 -27.30 13.10 12.68
C GLY A 119 -26.04 13.16 13.53
N MET A 120 -25.21 12.11 13.56
CA MET A 120 -23.93 12.14 14.27
C MET A 120 -22.84 12.80 13.42
N SER A 121 -22.05 13.69 14.03
CA SER A 121 -20.87 14.27 13.39
C SER A 121 -19.74 13.23 13.34
N MET A 122 -19.37 12.82 12.12
CA MET A 122 -18.26 11.90 11.92
C MET A 122 -16.93 12.66 11.75
N PRO A 123 -15.81 12.11 12.23
CA PRO A 123 -14.49 12.65 11.96
C PRO A 123 -14.22 12.69 10.45
N SER A 124 -13.41 13.65 10.01
CA SER A 124 -13.12 13.81 8.58
C SER A 124 -12.43 12.58 8.00
N LEU A 125 -12.92 12.10 6.86
CA LEU A 125 -12.38 10.95 6.12
C LEU A 125 -10.91 11.13 5.68
N SER A 126 -10.32 12.31 5.86
CA SER A 126 -8.90 12.57 5.62
C SER A 126 -7.97 11.64 6.41
N LEU A 127 -8.36 11.20 7.61
CA LEU A 127 -7.62 10.19 8.40
C LEU A 127 -7.86 8.75 7.92
N GLY A 128 -8.88 8.52 7.08
CA GLY A 128 -9.26 7.19 6.59
C GLY A 128 -8.13 6.48 5.83
N PHE A 129 -7.30 7.24 5.11
CA PHE A 129 -6.13 6.69 4.43
C PHE A 129 -5.05 6.18 5.41
N LEU A 130 -4.78 6.91 6.50
CA LEU A 130 -3.86 6.45 7.54
C LEU A 130 -4.40 5.21 8.26
N ALA A 131 -5.71 5.19 8.52
CA ALA A 131 -6.37 4.02 9.09
C ALA A 131 -6.28 2.80 8.16
N MET A 132 -6.50 2.96 6.85
CA MET A 132 -6.28 1.91 5.85
C MET A 132 -4.86 1.38 5.87
N MET A 133 -3.87 2.28 5.95
CA MET A 133 -2.45 1.89 5.97
C MET A 133 -2.11 1.06 7.22
N ALA A 134 -2.60 1.49 8.38
CA ALA A 134 -2.42 0.76 9.64
C ALA A 134 -3.09 -0.62 9.57
N LEU A 135 -4.31 -0.66 9.05
CA LEU A 135 -5.08 -1.90 8.89
C LEU A 135 -4.40 -2.87 7.93
N TYR A 136 -3.85 -2.37 6.82
CA TYR A 136 -3.08 -3.17 5.88
C TYR A 136 -1.85 -3.81 6.53
N GLY A 137 -1.11 -3.04 7.34
CA GLY A 137 0.01 -3.58 8.11
C GLY A 137 -0.39 -4.70 9.06
N VAL A 138 -1.54 -4.58 9.73
CA VAL A 138 -2.08 -5.61 10.63
C VAL A 138 -2.55 -6.84 9.84
N ALA A 139 -3.35 -6.65 8.80
CA ALA A 139 -3.89 -7.72 7.96
C ALA A 139 -2.78 -8.53 7.29
N ARG A 140 -1.73 -7.85 6.81
CA ARG A 140 -0.56 -8.50 6.22
C ARG A 140 0.21 -9.34 7.23
N ARG A 141 0.48 -8.81 8.44
CA ARG A 141 1.14 -9.59 9.50
C ARG A 141 0.32 -10.80 9.95
N TRP A 142 -1.00 -10.64 10.02
CA TRP A 142 -1.91 -11.75 10.34
C TRP A 142 -1.87 -12.83 9.26
N ALA A 143 -1.97 -12.44 7.98
CA ALA A 143 -1.90 -13.39 6.86
C ALA A 143 -0.54 -14.10 6.79
N GLN A 144 0.57 -13.39 7.05
CA GLN A 144 1.90 -13.99 7.12
C GLN A 144 1.99 -15.08 8.19
N ARG A 145 1.44 -14.86 9.39
CA ARG A 145 1.43 -15.85 10.46
C ARG A 145 0.54 -17.06 10.17
N HIS A 146 -0.45 -16.91 9.30
CA HIS A 146 -1.38 -17.99 8.96
C HIS A 146 -0.84 -18.92 7.86
N TYR A 147 0.09 -18.43 7.03
CA TYR A 147 0.69 -19.17 5.92
C TYR A 147 2.18 -19.52 6.12
N ALA A 148 2.74 -19.20 7.28
CA ALA A 148 4.06 -19.63 7.74
C ALA A 148 3.93 -20.87 8.62
#